data_AF-A0A9Q5GEV6-F1
#
_entry.id   AF-A0A9Q5GEV6-F1
#
_cell.length_a   1.000
_cell.length_b   1.000
_cell.length_c   1.000
_cell.angle_alpha   90.00
_cell.angle_beta   90.00
_cell.angle_gamma   90.00
#
_symmetry.space_group_name_H-M   'P 1'
#
loop_
_entity.id
_entity.type
_entity.pdbx_description
1 polymer ?
#
loop_
_entity_poly.entity_id
_entity_poly.type
_entity_poly.pdbx_seq_one_letter_code
_entity_poly.pdbx_strand_id
1 'polypeptide(L)' 'MIRDDDLAFFKPKARRYGTVIFTGLWAAAEWFFWGAAPFWSILATGLFGYTYWRLIHTYPKEL' A
#
# COMPACT_ATOMS: atom_id res chain seq x y z
N MET A 1 -3.06 5.94 15.01
CA MET A 1 -3.11 4.47 14.87
C MET A 1 -4.36 4.15 14.06
N ILE A 2 -4.25 3.35 13.00
CA ILE A 2 -5.42 2.92 12.21
C ILE A 2 -6.37 2.18 13.16
N ARG A 3 -7.64 2.57 13.24
CA ARG A 3 -8.60 1.92 14.14
C ARG A 3 -8.94 0.56 13.55
N ASP A 4 -9.26 -0.43 14.38
CA ASP A 4 -9.65 -1.76 13.87
C ASP A 4 -10.88 -1.70 12.94
N ASP A 5 -11.72 -0.67 13.10
CA ASP A 5 -12.84 -0.36 12.19
C ASP A 5 -12.38 -0.04 10.75
N ASP A 6 -11.22 0.60 10.58
CA ASP A 6 -10.67 0.91 9.26
C ASP A 6 -10.18 -0.37 8.54
N LEU A 7 -9.80 -1.41 9.30
CA LEU A 7 -9.44 -2.71 8.75
C LEU A 7 -10.65 -3.48 8.23
N ALA A 8 -11.87 -3.21 8.74
CA ALA A 8 -13.09 -3.85 8.24
C ALA A 8 -13.33 -3.57 6.75
N PHE A 9 -12.94 -2.39 6.26
CA PHE A 9 -12.99 -2.06 4.83
C PHE A 9 -12.10 -3.00 3.99
N PHE A 10 -10.95 -3.38 4.52
CA PHE A 10 -9.97 -4.26 3.88
C PHE A 10 -10.25 -5.76 4.12
N LYS A 11 -11.34 -6.13 4.80
CA LYS A 11 -11.71 -7.53 5.03
C LYS A 11 -11.75 -8.37 3.75
N PRO A 12 -12.30 -7.91 2.61
CA PRO A 12 -12.22 -8.63 1.34
C PRO A 12 -10.79 -8.68 0.79
N LYS A 13 -10.29 -9.88 0.50
CA LYS A 13 -8.94 -10.11 -0.06
C LYS A 13 -8.69 -9.26 -1.33
N ALA A 14 -9.70 -9.11 -2.18
CA ALA A 14 -9.61 -8.31 -3.41
C ALA A 14 -9.25 -6.83 -3.15
N ARG A 15 -9.76 -6.23 -2.07
CA ARG A 15 -9.47 -4.81 -1.74
C ARG A 15 -8.03 -4.64 -1.23
N ARG A 16 -7.50 -5.64 -0.52
CA ARG A 16 -6.10 -5.66 -0.07
C ARG A 16 -5.16 -5.69 -1.26
N TYR A 17 -5.36 -6.65 -2.17
CA TYR A 17 -4.56 -6.75 -3.39
C TYR A 17 -4.72 -5.52 -4.28
N GLY A 18 -5.93 -4.98 -4.45
CA GLY A 18 -6.16 -3.76 -5.22
C GLY A 18 -5.38 -2.56 -4.68
N THR A 19 -5.36 -2.37 -3.37
CA THR A 19 -4.64 -1.26 -2.73
C THR A 19 -3.13 -1.40 -2.91
N VAL A 20 -2.59 -2.61 -2.66
CA VAL A 20 -1.16 -2.90 -2.81
C VAL A 20 -0.70 -2.79 -4.27
N ILE A 21 -1.49 -3.30 -5.22
CA ILE A 21 -1.18 -3.18 -6.64
C ILE A 21 -1.21 -1.71 -7.06
N PHE A 22 -2.21 -0.95 -6.61
CA PHE A 22 -2.30 0.48 -6.93
C PHE A 22 -1.10 1.27 -6.40
N THR A 23 -0.74 1.10 -5.12
CA THR A 23 0.42 1.80 -4.55
C THR A 23 1.73 1.34 -5.18
N GLY A 24 1.85 0.07 -5.56
CA GLY A 24 3.02 -0.46 -6.25
C GLY A 24 3.17 0.08 -7.67
N LEU A 25 2.08 0.12 -8.43
CA LEU A 25 2.05 0.73 -9.76
C LEU A 25 2.34 2.22 -9.70
N TRP A 26 1.81 2.92 -8.69
CA TRP A 26 2.09 4.35 -8.51
C TRP A 26 3.55 4.60 -8.14
N ALA A 27 4.13 3.81 -7.24
CA ALA A 27 5.54 3.91 -6.89
C ALA A 27 6.43 3.63 -8.12
N ALA A 28 6.13 2.59 -8.89
CA ALA A 28 6.83 2.33 -10.14
C ALA A 28 6.67 3.50 -11.12
N ALA A 29 5.46 4.06 -11.25
CA ALA A 29 5.21 5.17 -12.15
C ALA A 29 6.01 6.42 -11.77
N GLU A 30 6.10 6.75 -10.48
CA GLU A 30 6.93 7.83 -9.95
C GLU A 30 8.40 7.67 -10.32
N TRP A 31 8.95 6.45 -10.19
CA TRP A 31 10.33 6.16 -10.55
C TRP A 31 10.60 6.21 -12.06
N PHE A 32 9.68 5.71 -12.88
CA PHE A 32 9.90 5.54 -14.32
C PHE A 32 9.43 6.71 -15.19
N PHE A 33 8.39 7.45 -14.78
CA PHE A 33 7.79 8.53 -15.57
C PHE A 33 8.04 9.92 -14.98
N TRP A 34 8.20 10.05 -13.65
CA TRP A 34 8.29 11.35 -12.95
C TRP A 34 9.62 11.56 -12.20
N GLY A 35 10.67 10.81 -12.54
CA GLY A 35 11.98 10.72 -11.85
C GLY A 35 12.79 12.01 -11.63
N ALA A 36 12.21 13.20 -11.85
CA ALA A 36 12.76 14.49 -11.48
C ALA A 36 12.73 14.77 -9.96
N ALA A 37 11.91 14.07 -9.18
CA ALA A 37 11.74 14.35 -7.74
C ALA A 37 11.87 13.09 -6.86
N PRO A 38 13.11 12.67 -6.52
CA PRO A 38 13.38 11.42 -5.82
C PRO A 38 12.74 11.34 -4.42
N PHE A 39 12.43 12.50 -3.82
CA PHE A 39 11.70 12.58 -2.56
C PHE A 39 10.31 11.90 -2.65
N TRP A 40 9.54 12.17 -3.70
CA TRP A 40 8.20 11.62 -3.87
C TRP A 40 8.24 10.13 -4.20
N SER A 41 9.21 9.70 -5.00
CA SER A 41 9.40 8.28 -5.33
C SER A 41 9.74 7.45 -4.08
N ILE A 42 10.56 7.99 -3.16
CA ILE A 42 10.87 7.33 -1.88
C ILE A 42 9.63 7.23 -1.00
N LEU A 43 8.82 8.30 -0.89
CA LEU A 43 7.57 8.26 -0.11
C LEU A 43 6.56 7.27 -0.67
N ALA A 44 6.37 7.25 -2.00
CA ALA A 44 5.48 6.31 -2.67
C ALA A 44 5.95 4.86 -2.45
N THR A 45 7.27 4.62 -2.50
CA THR A 45 7.86 3.30 -2.24
C THR A 45 7.66 2.88 -0.77
N GLY A 46 7.84 3.80 0.18
CA GLY A 46 7.57 3.57 1.61
C GLY A 46 6.09 3.26 1.87
N LEU A 47 5.18 3.96 1.20
CA LEU A 47 3.74 3.70 1.26
C LEU A 47 3.39 2.30 0.71
N PHE A 48 3.97 1.92 -0.42
CA PHE A 48 3.82 0.58 -0.98
C PHE A 48 4.34 -0.50 -0.01
N GLY A 49 5.55 -0.32 0.54
CA GLY A 49 6.12 -1.25 1.51
C GLY A 49 5.26 -1.42 2.75
N TYR A 50 4.75 -0.31 3.31
CA TYR A 50 3.87 -0.35 4.47
C TYR A 50 2.53 -1.05 4.17
N THR A 51 1.90 -0.71 3.04
CA THR A 51 0.61 -1.32 2.64
C THR A 51 0.76 -2.81 2.35
N TYR A 52 1.85 -3.22 1.69
CA TYR A 52 2.18 -4.62 1.47
C TYR A 52 2.35 -5.36 2.81
N TRP A 53 3.20 -4.84 3.69
CA TRP A 53 3.46 -5.45 5.00
C TRP A 53 2.18 -5.57 5.84
N ARG A 54 1.41 -4.48 5.96
CA ARG A 54 0.23 -4.43 6.83
C ARG A 54 -0.96 -5.23 6.28
N LEU A 55 -1.25 -5.13 4.99
CA LEU A 55 -2.46 -5.73 4.39
C LEU A 55 -2.26 -7.19 3.94
N ILE A 56 -1.03 -7.60 3.64
CA ILE A 56 -0.72 -8.97 3.21
C ILE A 56 -0.07 -9.77 4.33
N HIS A 57 0.97 -9.26 4.98
CA HIS A 57 1.75 -10.02 5.97
C HIS A 57 1.16 -9.97 7.39
N THR A 58 0.78 -8.80 7.88
CA THR A 58 0.35 -8.57 9.27
C THR A 58 -1.16 -8.45 9.42
N TYR A 59 -1.94 -8.72 8.36
CA TYR A 59 -3.38 -8.58 8.45
C TYR A 59 -3.96 -9.60 9.45
N PRO A 60 -4.77 -9.17 10.44
CA PRO A 60 -5.33 -10.07 11.44
C PRO A 60 -6.15 -11.18 10.78
N LYS A 61 -5.80 -12.44 11.04
CA LYS A 61 -6.56 -13.59 10.52
C LYS A 61 -7.94 -13.76 11.18
N GLU A 62 -8.18 -13.02 12.26
CA GLU A 62 -9.33 -13.14 13.15
C GLU A 62 -10.49 -12.18 12.83
N LEU A 63 -10.36 -11.34 11.79
CA LEU A 63 -11.43 -10.44 11.31
C LEU A 63 -12.39 -11.12 10.34
#